data_AF-A0A7W1DNX3-F1
#
_entry.id   AF-A0A7W1DNX3-F1
#
_cell.length_a   1.000
_cell.length_b   1.000
_cell.length_c   1.000
_cell.angle_alpha   90.00
_cell.angle_beta   90.00
_cell.angle_gamma   90.00
#
_symmetry.space_group_name_H-M   'P 1'
#
loop_
_entity.id
_entity.type
_entity.pdbx_description
1 polymer ?
#
loop_
_entity_poly.entity_id
_entity_poly.type
_entity_poly.pdbx_seq_one_letter_code
_entity_poly.pdbx_strand_id
1 'polypeptide(L)'
;MASFCTFCVAWPATFAYTRRTAQRARPAYLPYSVGGHVTFQVGDKVIYPNHGLGVVQGIETKTILGTTCGFYHLRMVANETTVLVPVDNVDGVGLRRAINDEEIERLFSLLGDGKIDNHQNWKGRFKDNSDRMRTGSIYDVVEVLKSLTFLARSKNLSFREKRMLDRAKFLVISEISEVSHEISAAIEEKVDRALERCFTMKNRSIARAKTAKATATTRVTARRTAKAS
;
A
#
# COMPACT_ATOMS: atom_id res chain seq x y z
N MET A 1 59.09 -14.19 -54.03
CA MET A 1 57.96 -15.07 -53.68
C MET A 1 58.58 -16.31 -53.04
N ALA A 2 58.19 -16.62 -51.80
CA ALA A 2 58.84 -17.59 -50.88
C ALA A 2 60.23 -17.12 -50.36
N SER A 3 60.67 -17.36 -49.12
CA SER A 3 60.09 -18.07 -47.98
C SER A 3 60.75 -17.56 -46.69
N PHE A 4 60.02 -17.72 -45.59
CA PHE A 4 60.39 -17.45 -44.21
C PHE A 4 61.70 -18.14 -43.76
N CYS A 5 62.50 -17.46 -42.94
CA CYS A 5 62.94 -17.92 -41.62
C CYS A 5 64.04 -17.01 -41.09
N THR A 6 63.77 -16.22 -40.04
CA THR A 6 64.85 -15.66 -39.22
C THR A 6 64.38 -15.52 -37.77
N PHE A 7 64.90 -16.46 -36.97
CA PHE A 7 65.38 -16.31 -35.60
C PHE A 7 64.51 -15.58 -34.57
N CYS A 8 63.92 -16.42 -33.73
CA CYS A 8 63.61 -16.19 -32.34
C CYS A 8 64.88 -15.76 -31.58
N VAL A 9 64.86 -14.60 -30.91
CA VAL A 9 65.80 -14.30 -29.83
C VAL A 9 65.00 -13.77 -28.64
N ALA A 10 65.17 -14.46 -27.53
CA ALA A 10 64.47 -14.30 -26.28
C ALA A 10 64.75 -12.95 -25.60
N TRP A 11 63.73 -12.39 -24.94
CA TRP A 11 63.88 -11.36 -23.93
C TRP A 11 63.27 -11.84 -22.61
N PRO A 12 63.90 -11.59 -21.46
CA PRO A 12 63.61 -12.29 -20.22
C PRO A 12 62.33 -11.78 -19.57
N ALA A 13 61.56 -12.75 -19.08
CA ALA A 13 60.54 -12.54 -18.07
C ALA A 13 61.19 -12.04 -16.76
N THR A 14 60.66 -10.96 -16.20
CA THR A 14 60.35 -10.82 -14.76
C THR A 14 59.90 -9.39 -14.48
N PHE A 15 58.59 -9.15 -14.56
CA PHE A 15 57.96 -8.06 -13.83
C PHE A 15 56.89 -8.70 -12.93
N ALA A 16 57.27 -8.88 -11.66
CA ALA A 16 56.40 -9.38 -10.63
C ALA A 16 55.31 -8.34 -10.35
N TYR A 17 54.10 -8.58 -10.85
CA TYR A 17 52.92 -7.82 -10.48
C TYR A 17 52.49 -8.21 -9.06
N THR A 18 52.95 -7.46 -8.06
CA THR A 18 52.38 -7.56 -6.71
C THR A 18 50.93 -7.11 -6.74
N ARG A 19 49.99 -8.06 -6.67
CA ARG A 19 48.58 -7.80 -6.39
C ARG A 19 48.46 -7.22 -4.98
N ARG A 20 48.52 -5.89 -4.84
CA ARG A 20 47.96 -5.22 -3.67
C ARG A 20 46.45 -5.37 -3.75
N THR A 21 45.93 -6.29 -2.95
CA THR A 21 44.52 -6.39 -2.58
C THR A 21 44.07 -5.04 -2.02
N ALA A 22 43.41 -4.24 -2.85
CA ALA A 22 42.60 -3.11 -2.40
C ALA A 22 41.45 -3.67 -1.57
N GLN A 23 41.66 -3.80 -0.27
CA GLN A 23 40.57 -3.92 0.70
C GLN A 23 39.78 -2.61 0.60
N ARG A 24 38.70 -2.63 -0.19
CA ARG A 24 37.65 -1.61 -0.15
C ARG A 24 37.13 -1.58 1.29
N ALA A 25 37.53 -0.56 2.03
CA ALA A 25 36.88 -0.20 3.28
C ALA A 25 35.39 0.02 2.99
N ARG A 26 34.55 -0.83 3.57
CA ARG A 26 33.10 -0.60 3.61
C ARG A 26 32.88 0.69 4.42
N PRO A 27 32.14 1.69 3.93
CA PRO A 27 31.81 2.84 4.75
C PRO A 27 30.99 2.33 5.94
N ALA A 28 31.48 2.61 7.15
CA ALA A 28 30.80 2.30 8.39
C ALA A 28 29.52 3.12 8.44
N TYR A 29 28.38 2.44 8.32
CA TYR A 29 27.09 3.04 8.67
C TYR A 29 27.07 3.23 10.19
N LEU A 30 27.29 4.46 10.64
CA LEU A 30 27.04 4.85 12.02
C LEU A 30 25.52 4.92 12.23
N PRO A 31 24.94 4.18 13.20
CA PRO A 31 23.53 4.32 13.52
C PRO A 31 23.36 5.60 14.34
N TYR A 32 22.89 6.68 13.69
CA TYR A 32 22.48 7.88 14.41
C TYR A 32 21.20 7.55 15.20
N SER A 33 21.38 7.24 16.47
CA SER A 33 20.28 7.05 17.44
C SER A 33 19.92 8.43 17.98
N VAL A 34 18.89 9.06 17.42
CA VAL A 34 18.27 10.25 18.00
C VAL A 34 16.76 10.03 18.06
N GLY A 35 16.28 9.85 19.29
CA GLY A 35 14.92 10.09 19.78
C GLY A 35 13.74 9.70 18.89
N GLY A 36 13.08 8.59 19.24
CA GLY A 36 11.63 8.38 19.00
C GLY A 36 11.08 8.42 17.58
N HIS A 37 11.89 8.71 16.56
CA HIS A 37 11.49 8.76 15.16
C HIS A 37 11.48 7.38 14.53
N VAL A 38 10.54 7.14 13.61
CA VAL A 38 10.49 5.94 12.78
C VAL A 38 11.70 5.96 11.84
N THR A 39 12.79 5.31 12.25
CA THR A 39 13.98 5.18 11.42
C THR A 39 13.77 4.07 10.40
N PHE A 40 13.79 4.42 9.12
CA PHE A 40 13.74 3.44 8.02
C PHE A 40 15.13 2.97 7.62
N GLN A 41 15.24 1.70 7.22
CA GLN A 41 16.46 1.11 6.70
C GLN A 41 16.37 0.86 5.19
N VAL A 42 17.51 0.70 4.54
CA VAL A 42 17.56 0.31 3.13
C VAL A 42 16.89 -1.06 2.96
N GLY A 43 15.95 -1.15 2.03
CA GLY A 43 15.10 -2.32 1.81
C GLY A 43 13.77 -2.29 2.55
N ASP A 44 13.53 -1.34 3.45
CA ASP A 44 12.22 -1.20 4.09
C ASP A 44 11.15 -0.81 3.06
N LYS A 45 10.01 -1.49 3.15
CA LYS A 45 8.79 -1.20 2.40
C LYS A 45 8.00 -0.13 3.13
N VAL A 46 7.78 1.00 2.45
CA VAL A 46 7.14 2.19 3.02
C VAL A 46 6.02 2.67 2.11
N ILE A 47 4.99 3.29 2.69
CA ILE A 47 3.88 3.86 1.94
C ILE A 47 4.01 5.37 2.00
N TYR A 48 4.07 5.97 0.82
CA TYR A 48 4.04 7.42 0.63
C TYR A 48 2.62 7.84 0.24
N PRO A 49 1.97 8.74 0.99
CA PRO A 49 0.62 9.20 0.69
C PRO A 49 0.50 9.64 -0.78
N ASN A 50 -0.61 9.29 -1.42
CA ASN A 50 -0.90 9.54 -2.82
C ASN A 50 -0.05 8.81 -3.89
N HIS A 51 1.14 8.32 -3.56
CA HIS A 51 2.00 7.62 -4.53
C HIS A 51 1.93 6.10 -4.33
N GLY A 52 1.61 5.65 -3.10
CA GLY A 52 1.45 4.25 -2.76
C GLY A 52 2.74 3.68 -2.19
N LEU A 53 3.02 2.43 -2.53
CA LEU A 53 4.15 1.70 -1.98
C LEU A 53 5.47 2.09 -2.66
N GLY A 54 6.48 2.29 -1.83
CA GLY A 54 7.86 2.50 -2.23
C GLY A 54 8.81 1.68 -1.38
N VAL A 55 10.01 1.47 -1.91
CA VAL A 55 11.11 0.78 -1.22
C VAL A 55 12.23 1.77 -0.99
N VAL A 56 12.78 1.79 0.22
CA VAL A 56 13.95 2.61 0.55
C VAL A 56 15.17 2.05 -0.17
N GLN A 57 15.66 2.74 -1.19
CA GLN A 57 16.87 2.34 -1.92
C GLN A 57 18.16 2.75 -1.20
N GLY A 58 18.13 3.86 -0.47
CA GLY A 58 19.32 4.46 0.09
C GLY A 58 18.99 5.61 1.03
N ILE A 59 19.95 5.92 1.88
CA ILE A 59 19.92 7.08 2.77
C ILE A 59 21.15 7.90 2.42
N GLU A 60 20.96 9.10 1.89
CA GLU A 60 22.04 10.00 1.50
C GLU A 60 22.04 11.22 2.42
N THR A 61 23.21 11.70 2.81
CA THR A 61 23.36 12.92 3.60
C THR A 61 23.91 14.02 2.70
N LYS A 62 23.21 15.16 2.59
CA LYS A 62 23.64 16.31 1.79
C LYS A 62 23.74 17.54 2.66
N THR A 63 24.81 18.29 2.48
CA THR A 63 24.96 19.61 3.09
C THR A 63 24.44 20.66 2.12
N ILE A 64 23.33 21.30 2.49
CA ILE A 64 22.70 22.38 1.71
C ILE A 64 22.76 23.65 2.57
N LEU A 65 23.34 24.73 2.03
CA LEU A 65 23.47 26.02 2.72
C LEU A 65 24.13 25.93 4.11
N GLY A 66 25.10 25.03 4.28
CA GLY A 66 25.83 24.84 5.53
C GLY A 66 25.12 23.96 6.57
N THR A 67 23.88 23.52 6.31
CA THR A 67 23.16 22.56 7.16
C THR A 67 23.23 21.16 6.55
N THR A 68 23.63 20.17 7.35
CA THR A 68 23.69 18.77 6.93
C THR A 68 22.33 18.12 7.16
N CYS A 69 21.65 17.72 6.07
CA CYS A 69 20.33 17.10 6.11
C CYS A 69 20.39 15.70 5.50
N GLY A 70 19.75 14.74 6.15
CA GLY A 70 19.56 13.39 5.61
C GLY A 70 18.37 13.33 4.65
N PHE A 71 18.48 12.50 3.61
CA PHE A 71 17.42 12.24 2.63
C PHE A 71 17.24 10.74 2.41
N TYR A 72 15.99 10.29 2.46
CA TYR A 72 15.57 8.96 2.02
C TYR A 72 15.33 8.94 0.52
N HIS A 73 15.92 7.97 -0.18
CA HIS A 73 15.65 7.72 -1.60
C HIS A 73 14.60 6.61 -1.70
N LEU A 74 13.36 6.97 -2.00
CA LEU A 74 12.24 6.05 -2.13
C LEU A 74 12.00 5.72 -3.59
N ARG A 75 12.12 4.45 -4.00
CA ARG A 75 11.68 4.01 -5.33
C ARG A 75 10.24 3.54 -5.24
N MET A 76 9.34 4.22 -5.95
CA MET A 76 7.92 3.84 -6.00
C MET A 76 7.73 2.60 -6.88
N VAL A 77 6.99 1.60 -6.39
CA VAL A 77 6.72 0.35 -7.12
C VAL A 77 5.78 0.59 -8.30
N ALA A 78 4.87 1.57 -8.16
CA ALA A 78 3.84 1.90 -9.14
C ALA A 78 4.40 2.39 -10.49
N ASN A 79 5.31 3.36 -10.43
CA ASN A 79 5.73 4.16 -11.59
C ASN A 79 7.26 4.17 -11.76
N GLU A 80 7.99 3.40 -10.94
CA GLU A 80 9.45 3.41 -10.84
C GLU A 80 10.09 4.78 -10.59
N THR A 81 9.32 5.75 -10.11
CA THR A 81 9.79 7.09 -9.82
C THR A 81 10.53 7.12 -8.49
N THR A 82 11.66 7.83 -8.44
CA THR A 82 12.42 8.04 -7.21
C THR A 82 11.99 9.34 -6.54
N VAL A 83 11.57 9.28 -5.28
CA VAL A 83 11.19 10.42 -4.44
C VAL A 83 12.21 10.61 -3.34
N LEU A 84 12.68 11.85 -3.15
CA LEU A 84 13.54 12.22 -2.02
C LEU A 84 12.70 12.79 -0.88
N VAL A 85 12.85 12.22 0.31
CA VAL A 85 12.17 12.70 1.53
C VAL A 85 13.21 13.09 2.58
N PRO A 86 13.21 14.33 3.08
CA PRO A 86 14.09 14.72 4.18
C PRO A 86 13.80 13.89 5.43
N VAL A 87 14.84 13.39 6.09
CA VAL A 87 14.72 12.58 7.33
C VAL A 87 13.97 13.35 8.42
N ASP A 88 14.20 14.66 8.50
CA ASP A 88 13.58 15.53 9.50
C ASP A 88 12.06 15.75 9.26
N ASN A 89 11.57 15.48 8.05
CA ASN A 89 10.17 15.72 7.66
C ASN A 89 9.39 14.42 7.35
N VAL A 90 9.83 13.29 7.91
CA VAL A 90 9.17 11.99 7.72
C VAL A 90 7.72 12.01 8.20
N ASP A 91 7.49 12.49 9.43
CA ASP A 91 6.16 12.49 10.05
C ASP A 91 5.23 13.53 9.40
N GLY A 92 5.77 14.68 8.99
CA GLY A 92 5.02 15.73 8.31
C GLY A 92 4.52 15.31 6.92
N VAL A 93 5.25 14.41 6.26
CA VAL A 93 4.87 13.84 4.96
C VAL A 93 3.94 12.62 5.11
N GLY A 94 3.87 12.03 6.30
CA GLY A 94 3.02 10.87 6.58
C GLY A 94 3.59 9.57 6.01
N LEU A 95 4.92 9.42 5.99
CA LEU A 95 5.57 8.20 5.54
C LEU A 95 5.33 7.09 6.58
N ARG A 96 4.72 5.97 6.17
CA ARG A 96 4.43 4.83 7.06
C ARG A 96 5.12 3.55 6.59
N ARG A 97 5.31 2.59 7.50
CA ARG A 97 5.72 1.23 7.15
C ARG A 97 4.57 0.49 6.46
N ALA A 98 4.91 -0.42 5.54
CA ALA A 98 3.96 -1.38 4.99
C ALA A 98 3.49 -2.37 6.07
N ILE A 99 2.32 -2.95 5.86
CA ILE A 99 1.76 -3.99 6.74
C ILE A 99 2.56 -5.28 6.72
N ASN A 100 2.41 -6.09 7.77
CA ASN A 100 2.96 -7.45 7.87
C ASN A 100 1.96 -8.50 7.36
N ASP A 101 2.42 -9.74 7.16
CA ASP A 101 1.58 -10.87 6.72
C ASP A 101 0.38 -11.14 7.65
N GLU A 102 0.58 -11.04 8.97
CA GLU A 102 -0.52 -11.19 9.95
C GLU A 102 -1.62 -10.13 9.78
N GLU A 103 -1.23 -8.91 9.39
CA GLU A 103 -2.17 -7.83 9.15
C GLU A 103 -2.93 -8.01 7.84
N ILE A 104 -2.33 -8.66 6.85
CA ILE A 104 -3.01 -9.03 5.60
C ILE A 104 -4.18 -9.98 5.88
N GLU A 105 -4.01 -10.96 6.77
CA GLU A 105 -5.10 -11.86 7.16
C GLU A 105 -6.26 -11.11 7.83
N ARG A 106 -5.94 -10.14 8.70
CA ARG A 106 -6.94 -9.25 9.31
C ARG A 106 -7.61 -8.38 8.25
N LEU A 107 -6.86 -7.91 7.26
CA LEU A 107 -7.38 -7.10 6.17
C LEU A 107 -8.37 -7.88 5.29
N PHE A 108 -8.06 -9.13 4.95
CA PHE A 108 -8.99 -10.02 4.24
C PHE A 108 -10.23 -10.34 5.06
N SER A 109 -10.08 -10.49 6.38
CA SER A 109 -11.21 -10.66 7.30
C SER A 109 -12.11 -9.42 7.29
N LEU A 110 -11.52 -8.22 7.32
CA LEU A 110 -12.25 -6.95 7.24
C LEU A 110 -12.89 -6.75 5.86
N LEU A 111 -12.24 -7.16 4.77
CA LEU A 111 -12.84 -7.18 3.44
C LEU A 111 -14.08 -8.07 3.37
N GLY A 112 -14.10 -9.17 4.12
CA GLY A 112 -15.16 -10.19 4.12
C GLY A 112 -16.29 -10.02 5.14
N ASP A 113 -16.16 -9.15 6.15
CA ASP A 113 -17.01 -9.10 7.35
C ASP A 113 -18.50 -8.73 7.13
N GLY A 114 -18.89 -8.30 5.93
CA GLY A 114 -20.26 -7.89 5.60
C GLY A 114 -20.68 -6.55 6.20
N LYS A 115 -19.79 -5.84 6.92
CA LYS A 115 -20.04 -4.51 7.48
C LYS A 115 -19.65 -3.46 6.44
N ILE A 116 -20.66 -2.84 5.87
CA ILE A 116 -20.50 -1.74 4.91
C ILE A 116 -21.29 -0.56 5.46
N ASP A 117 -20.58 0.52 5.76
CA ASP A 117 -21.19 1.80 6.06
C ASP A 117 -21.52 2.51 4.75
N ASN A 118 -22.79 2.90 4.60
CA ASN A 118 -23.27 3.55 3.40
C ASN A 118 -24.18 4.71 3.77
N HIS A 119 -23.63 5.91 3.66
CA HIS A 119 -24.35 7.15 3.85
C HIS A 119 -25.30 7.39 2.67
N GLN A 120 -26.56 7.74 2.96
CA GLN A 120 -27.55 8.05 1.92
C GLN A 120 -27.23 9.36 1.17
N ASN A 121 -26.51 10.30 1.81
CA ASN A 121 -26.13 11.57 1.22
C ASN A 121 -24.81 11.45 0.44
N TRP A 122 -24.88 11.60 -0.88
CA TRP A 122 -23.72 11.46 -1.79
C TRP A 122 -22.59 12.45 -1.47
N LYS A 123 -22.91 13.69 -1.08
CA LYS A 123 -21.91 14.75 -0.81
C LYS A 123 -21.15 14.48 0.48
N GLY A 124 -21.85 14.03 1.52
CA GLY A 124 -21.23 13.59 2.78
C GLY A 124 -20.31 12.40 2.54
N ARG A 125 -20.84 11.35 1.89
CA ARG A 125 -20.09 10.14 1.56
C ARG A 125 -18.81 10.40 0.77
N PHE A 126 -18.86 11.26 -0.25
CA PHE A 126 -17.66 11.59 -1.03
C PHE A 126 -16.61 12.29 -0.16
N LYS A 127 -17.04 13.23 0.71
CA LYS A 127 -16.15 13.92 1.63
C LYS A 127 -15.50 12.93 2.61
N ASP A 128 -16.30 12.09 3.25
CA ASP A 128 -15.82 11.11 4.23
C ASP A 128 -14.84 10.13 3.58
N ASN A 129 -15.18 9.57 2.42
CA ASN A 129 -14.28 8.68 1.68
C ASN A 129 -12.99 9.41 1.23
N SER A 130 -13.09 10.68 0.86
CA SER A 130 -11.91 11.48 0.50
C SER A 130 -11.00 11.74 1.70
N ASP A 131 -11.57 12.01 2.88
CA ASP A 131 -10.81 12.20 4.12
C ASP A 131 -10.11 10.91 4.58
N ARG A 132 -10.78 9.78 4.40
CA ARG A 132 -10.20 8.45 4.63
C ARG A 132 -9.05 8.12 3.68
N MET A 133 -9.22 8.42 2.40
CA MET A 133 -8.13 8.30 1.41
C MET A 133 -6.95 9.22 1.72
N ARG A 134 -7.19 10.40 2.33
CA ARG A 134 -6.14 11.34 2.73
C ARG A 134 -5.37 10.89 3.97
N THR A 135 -6.03 10.20 4.89
CA THR A 135 -5.40 9.62 6.10
C THR A 135 -4.36 8.57 5.71
N GLY A 136 -4.54 7.88 4.58
CA GLY A 136 -3.54 6.98 4.00
C GLY A 136 -3.34 5.65 4.73
N SER A 137 -4.15 5.40 5.77
CA SER A 137 -4.22 4.10 6.47
C SER A 137 -4.84 3.05 5.55
N ILE A 138 -4.24 1.87 5.50
CA ILE A 138 -4.74 0.77 4.67
C ILE A 138 -6.16 0.33 5.06
N TYR A 139 -6.47 0.36 6.36
CA TYR A 139 -7.79 0.00 6.88
C TYR A 139 -8.88 0.95 6.36
N ASP A 140 -8.56 2.25 6.32
CA ASP A 140 -9.46 3.27 5.76
C ASP A 140 -9.66 3.12 4.27
N VAL A 141 -8.58 2.88 3.52
CA VAL A 141 -8.65 2.66 2.07
C VAL A 141 -9.49 1.42 1.75
N VAL A 142 -9.37 0.35 2.56
CA VAL A 142 -10.18 -0.87 2.40
C VAL A 142 -11.66 -0.61 2.63
N GLU A 143 -12.03 0.17 3.64
CA GLU A 143 -13.44 0.51 3.85
C GLU A 143 -14.00 1.38 2.72
N VAL A 144 -13.20 2.30 2.17
CA VAL A 144 -13.57 3.08 0.97
C VAL A 144 -13.77 2.15 -0.23
N LEU A 145 -12.86 1.19 -0.45
CA LEU A 145 -12.97 0.18 -1.50
C LEU A 145 -14.26 -0.63 -1.35
N LYS A 146 -14.58 -1.13 -0.15
CA LYS A 146 -15.83 -1.87 0.12
C LYS A 146 -17.07 -1.03 -0.17
N SER A 147 -17.10 0.20 0.33
CA SER A 147 -18.26 1.10 0.20
C SER A 147 -18.53 1.48 -1.25
N LEU A 148 -17.48 1.83 -2.01
CA LEU A 148 -17.59 2.22 -3.42
C LEU A 148 -17.94 1.03 -4.32
N THR A 149 -17.33 -0.15 -4.10
CA THR A 149 -17.65 -1.35 -4.88
C THR A 149 -19.08 -1.81 -4.64
N PHE A 150 -19.55 -1.76 -3.39
CA PHE A 150 -20.95 -2.04 -3.07
C PHE A 150 -21.88 -1.04 -3.76
N LEU A 151 -21.56 0.25 -3.73
CA LEU A 151 -22.38 1.23 -4.41
C LEU A 151 -22.41 0.98 -5.92
N ALA A 152 -21.26 0.68 -6.55
CA ALA A 152 -21.15 0.42 -7.99
C ALA A 152 -22.10 -0.68 -8.49
N ARG A 153 -22.41 -1.69 -7.64
CA ARG A 153 -23.40 -2.73 -7.97
C ARG A 153 -24.84 -2.26 -7.91
N SER A 154 -25.13 -1.24 -7.09
CA SER A 154 -26.48 -0.73 -6.85
C SER A 154 -26.83 0.51 -7.69
N LYS A 155 -25.83 1.36 -7.99
CA LYS A 155 -25.96 2.63 -8.69
C LYS A 155 -24.72 2.90 -9.52
N ASN A 156 -24.87 3.66 -10.61
CA ASN A 156 -23.73 4.17 -11.37
C ASN A 156 -22.93 5.18 -10.53
N LEU A 157 -21.61 4.98 -10.47
CA LEU A 157 -20.69 5.90 -9.80
C LEU A 157 -20.46 7.16 -10.63
N SER A 158 -20.26 8.28 -9.93
CA SER A 158 -19.70 9.50 -10.54
C SER A 158 -18.27 9.25 -11.05
N PHE A 159 -17.82 10.01 -12.05
CA PHE A 159 -16.43 9.96 -12.53
C PHE A 159 -15.40 10.09 -11.40
N ARG A 160 -15.64 11.01 -10.44
CA ARG A 160 -14.75 11.22 -9.28
C ARG A 160 -14.72 10.01 -8.35
N GLU A 161 -15.86 9.37 -8.15
CA GLU A 161 -15.99 8.19 -7.30
C GLU A 161 -15.39 6.95 -7.97
N LYS A 162 -15.57 6.80 -9.28
CA LYS A 162 -14.90 5.77 -10.06
C LYS A 162 -13.39 5.90 -9.98
N ARG A 163 -12.85 7.11 -10.19
CA ARG A 163 -11.41 7.37 -10.04
C ARG A 163 -10.90 7.10 -8.61
N MET A 164 -11.71 7.39 -7.59
CA MET A 164 -11.39 7.08 -6.21
C MET A 164 -11.38 5.57 -5.95
N LEU A 165 -12.35 4.83 -6.50
CA LEU A 165 -12.43 3.38 -6.43
C LEU A 165 -11.21 2.73 -7.08
N ASP A 166 -10.87 3.14 -8.30
CA ASP A 166 -9.71 2.61 -9.04
C ASP A 166 -8.41 2.85 -8.25
N ARG A 167 -8.28 4.03 -7.63
CA ARG A 167 -7.14 4.38 -6.79
C ARG A 167 -7.09 3.57 -5.49
N ALA A 168 -8.23 3.37 -4.82
CA ALA A 168 -8.29 2.56 -3.61
C ALA A 168 -7.94 1.10 -3.92
N LYS A 169 -8.46 0.55 -5.02
CA LYS A 169 -8.14 -0.79 -5.51
C LYS A 169 -6.64 -0.92 -5.80
N PHE A 170 -6.06 0.06 -6.51
CA PHE A 170 -4.62 0.09 -6.78
C PHE A 170 -3.77 0.08 -5.50
N LEU A 171 -4.09 0.93 -4.53
CA LEU A 171 -3.32 1.02 -3.28
C LEU A 171 -3.39 -0.29 -2.47
N VAL A 172 -4.58 -0.89 -2.35
CA VAL A 172 -4.76 -2.15 -1.60
C VAL A 172 -4.04 -3.30 -2.28
N ILE A 173 -4.19 -3.45 -3.60
CA ILE A 173 -3.55 -4.54 -4.34
C ILE A 173 -2.04 -4.39 -4.33
N SER A 174 -1.51 -3.19 -4.58
CA SER A 174 -0.06 -2.97 -4.59
C SER A 174 0.59 -3.23 -3.24
N GLU A 175 -0.07 -2.86 -2.14
CA GLU A 175 0.45 -3.12 -0.78
C GLU A 175 0.45 -4.62 -0.46
N ILE A 176 -0.66 -5.34 -0.70
CA ILE A 176 -0.74 -6.78 -0.43
C ILE A 176 0.21 -7.57 -1.35
N SER A 177 0.26 -7.23 -2.63
CA SER A 177 1.09 -7.88 -3.65
C SER A 177 2.57 -7.87 -3.26
N GLU A 178 3.08 -6.71 -2.84
CA GLU A 178 4.48 -6.58 -2.45
C GLU A 178 4.78 -7.30 -1.13
N VAL A 179 3.88 -7.27 -0.14
CA VAL A 179 4.12 -7.92 1.15
C VAL A 179 4.03 -9.44 1.00
N SER A 180 3.00 -9.96 0.34
CA SER A 180 2.81 -11.40 0.11
C SER A 180 3.71 -11.98 -0.97
N HIS A 181 4.49 -11.16 -1.69
CA HIS A 181 5.34 -11.58 -2.81
C HIS A 181 4.58 -12.37 -3.90
N GLU A 182 3.32 -11.99 -4.13
CA GLU A 182 2.45 -12.59 -5.15
C GLU A 182 2.24 -11.64 -6.33
N ILE A 183 1.74 -12.16 -7.44
CA ILE A 183 1.44 -11.35 -8.62
C ILE A 183 0.17 -10.54 -8.35
N SER A 184 0.16 -9.24 -8.69
CA SER A 184 -0.98 -8.33 -8.49
C SER A 184 -2.31 -8.87 -9.02
N ALA A 185 -2.30 -9.60 -10.15
CA ALA A 185 -3.49 -10.22 -10.72
C ALA A 185 -4.11 -11.33 -9.83
N ALA A 186 -3.27 -12.12 -9.15
CA ALA A 186 -3.73 -13.16 -8.23
C ALA A 186 -4.35 -12.54 -6.97
N ILE A 187 -3.73 -11.47 -6.46
CA ILE A 187 -4.25 -10.69 -5.32
C ILE A 187 -5.58 -10.03 -5.69
N GLU A 188 -5.69 -9.46 -6.88
CA GLU A 188 -6.92 -8.86 -7.37
C GLU A 188 -8.09 -9.86 -7.30
N GLU A 189 -7.88 -11.09 -7.79
CA GLU A 189 -8.89 -12.14 -7.73
C GLU A 189 -9.24 -12.54 -6.28
N LYS A 190 -8.26 -12.59 -5.37
CA LYS A 190 -8.49 -12.83 -3.94
C LYS A 190 -9.33 -11.71 -3.30
N VAL A 191 -9.03 -10.45 -3.60
CA VAL A 191 -9.75 -9.28 -3.11
C VAL A 191 -11.19 -9.28 -3.64
N ASP A 192 -11.38 -9.52 -4.94
CA ASP A 192 -12.71 -9.56 -5.55
C ASP A 192 -13.57 -10.69 -4.96
N ARG A 193 -12.98 -11.87 -4.71
CA ARG A 193 -13.65 -12.98 -4.00
C ARG A 193 -14.03 -12.61 -2.56
N ALA A 194 -13.18 -11.87 -1.84
CA ALA A 194 -13.48 -11.43 -0.48
C ALA A 194 -14.63 -10.40 -0.46
N LEU A 195 -14.64 -9.47 -1.42
CA LEU A 195 -15.70 -8.49 -1.60
C LEU A 195 -17.05 -9.16 -1.91
N GLU A 196 -17.08 -10.18 -2.78
CA GLU A 196 -18.33 -10.88 -3.09
C GLU A 196 -18.91 -11.62 -1.87
N ARG A 197 -18.04 -12.22 -1.04
CA ARG A 197 -18.45 -12.80 0.24
C ARG A 197 -19.08 -11.75 1.16
N CYS A 198 -18.43 -10.59 1.29
CA CYS A 198 -18.95 -9.48 2.08
C CYS A 198 -20.32 -9.00 1.59
N PHE A 199 -20.51 -8.87 0.27
CA PHE A 199 -21.79 -8.47 -0.30
C PHE A 199 -22.89 -9.50 -0.05
N THR A 200 -22.58 -10.79 -0.17
CA THR A 200 -23.52 -11.87 0.15
C THR A 200 -23.94 -11.81 1.62
N MET A 201 -22.99 -11.60 2.54
CA MET A 201 -23.28 -11.45 3.96
C MET A 201 -24.12 -10.20 4.26
N LYS A 202 -23.78 -9.05 3.66
CA LYS A 202 -24.55 -7.81 3.79
C LYS A 202 -25.97 -7.99 3.28
N ASN A 203 -26.17 -8.58 2.10
CA ASN A 203 -27.50 -8.81 1.53
C ASN A 203 -28.34 -9.73 2.41
N ARG A 204 -27.76 -10.79 2.98
CA ARG A 204 -28.43 -11.65 3.97
C ARG A 204 -28.81 -10.87 5.23
N SER A 205 -27.93 -10.00 5.73
CA SER A 205 -28.23 -9.15 6.90
C SER A 205 -29.37 -8.17 6.63
N ILE A 206 -29.40 -7.55 5.45
CA ILE A 206 -30.47 -6.64 5.02
C ILE A 206 -31.79 -7.40 4.89
N ALA A 207 -31.79 -8.60 4.29
CA ALA A 207 -32.97 -9.44 4.18
C ALA A 207 -33.53 -9.79 5.56
N ARG A 208 -32.68 -10.28 6.48
CA ARG A 208 -33.07 -10.59 7.87
C ARG A 208 -33.65 -9.38 8.60
N ALA A 209 -33.03 -8.21 8.46
CA ALA A 209 -33.50 -6.97 9.07
C ALA A 209 -34.88 -6.53 8.52
N LYS A 210 -35.12 -6.70 7.21
CA LYS A 210 -36.43 -6.43 6.58
C LYS A 210 -37.51 -7.36 7.12
N THR A 211 -37.23 -8.67 7.20
CA THR A 211 -38.20 -9.64 7.73
C THR A 211 -38.53 -9.35 9.19
N ALA A 212 -37.51 -9.08 10.02
CA ALA A 212 -37.71 -8.73 11.42
C ALA A 212 -38.55 -7.45 11.59
N LYS A 213 -38.30 -6.43 10.78
CA LYS A 213 -39.09 -5.18 10.80
C LYS A 213 -40.54 -5.41 10.35
N ALA A 214 -40.77 -6.25 9.34
CA ALA A 214 -42.11 -6.62 8.90
C ALA A 214 -42.88 -7.36 10.00
N THR A 215 -42.28 -8.38 10.63
CA THR A 215 -42.87 -9.12 11.76
C THR A 215 -43.16 -8.22 12.96
N ALA A 216 -42.25 -7.30 13.30
CA ALA A 216 -42.45 -6.32 14.37
C ALA A 216 -43.62 -5.37 14.06
N THR A 217 -43.70 -4.88 12.82
CA THR A 217 -44.80 -4.01 12.37
C THR A 217 -46.14 -4.74 12.48
N THR A 218 -46.23 -5.95 11.95
CA THR A 218 -47.44 -6.79 12.04
C THR A 218 -47.86 -7.05 13.49
N ARG A 219 -46.90 -7.35 14.38
CA ARG A 219 -47.18 -7.57 15.81
C ARG A 219 -47.67 -6.31 16.52
N VAL A 220 -47.13 -5.14 16.19
CA VAL A 220 -47.57 -3.85 16.75
C VAL A 220 -48.98 -3.51 16.27
N THR A 221 -49.28 -3.72 14.98
CA THR A 221 -50.61 -3.47 14.42
C THR A 221 -51.67 -4.38 15.05
N ALA A 222 -51.39 -5.68 15.16
CA ALA A 222 -52.29 -6.65 15.79
C ALA A 222 -52.55 -6.37 17.28
N ARG A 223 -51.56 -5.85 18.01
CA ARG A 223 -51.72 -5.46 19.42
C ARG A 223 -52.55 -4.17 19.58
N ARG A 224 -52.50 -3.24 18.63
CA ARG A 224 -53.35 -2.03 18.65
C ARG A 224 -54.80 -2.35 18.34
N THR A 225 -55.09 -3.24 17.40
CA THR A 225 -56.46 -3.64 17.07
C THR A 225 -57.13 -4.38 18.23
N ALA A 226 -56.39 -5.24 18.94
CA ALA A 226 -56.91 -5.99 20.09
C ALA A 226 -57.17 -5.14 21.36
N LYS A 227 -56.68 -3.90 21.43
CA LYS A 227 -56.93 -2.98 22.57
C LYS A 227 -58.04 -1.96 22.29
N ALA A 228 -58.55 -1.92 21.05
CA ALA A 228 -59.62 -1.04 20.61
C ALA A 228 -60.98 -1.75 20.50
N SER A 229 -61.02 -3.05 20.82
CA SER A 229 -62.22 -3.88 21.00
C SER A 229 -62.40 -4.17 22.49
#